data_AF-A0A0C9VNJ2-F1
#
_entry.id   AF-A0A0C9VNJ2-F1
#
_cell.length_a   1.000
_cell.length_b   1.000
_cell.length_c   1.000
_cell.angle_alpha   90.00
_cell.angle_beta   90.00
_cell.angle_gamma   90.00
#
_symmetry.space_group_name_H-M   'P 1'
#
loop_
_entity.id
_entity.type
_entity.pdbx_description
1 polymer ?
#
loop_
_entity_poly.entity_id
_entity_poly.type
_entity_poly.pdbx_seq_one_letter_code
_entity_poly.pdbx_strand_id
1 'polypeptide(L)'
;MKRASVDESPSTDGSRAKRAKTVAPDQRVMITNLKATNVAAGLRRIPAGFYVSVSSGNDNWKTTNKPACPISGTTEWKDLIDLPSDVSAEVHIRIYASFELGYTLGQGEVLRKFSITVGDLLEHSRSSRAIVFSARAGEVLSPCTSLEVTVEEVLPSDDVLHRPAAACVETRPHEELFLAQATDVGHNHMHHYYKNWQESRLDQAIREFRRVVDRCQSDHPGRSAALSNLAMAKFISCQVREAYLDLDEPISLFREALDLRPHDHPDRPCTLINLSIALLARFRGRGHITLADADDAEELLQRVLDICPAESYAYKAAFLVNAFSCHSREDNRPVPHISAPASSASWQLPSSLNELARLLRECETRDDPRLLDDVIAQHLAAENYLIADGREWVVLQNNLIVALTMRFERQGRVQDLEESIQRGRVLSLSCPNDSGIINNLAIALSRRFEQRGDGNDVDEAIQHHRAALQLRPA
;
A
#
# COMPACT_ATOMS: atom_id res chain seq x y z
N MET A 1 17.32 -18.77 -23.90
CA MET A 1 17.80 -17.36 -23.94
C MET A 1 17.73 -16.79 -22.54
N LYS A 2 18.90 -16.50 -21.94
CA LYS A 2 19.04 -15.95 -20.59
C LYS A 2 18.49 -14.52 -20.56
N ARG A 3 17.48 -14.25 -19.72
CA ARG A 3 17.01 -12.88 -19.44
C ARG A 3 17.94 -12.26 -18.39
N ALA A 4 18.59 -11.16 -18.76
CA ALA A 4 19.43 -10.35 -17.91
C ALA A 4 18.60 -9.71 -16.79
N SER A 5 19.13 -9.74 -15.57
CA SER A 5 18.73 -8.89 -14.45
C SER A 5 18.97 -7.43 -14.84
N VAL A 6 17.91 -6.63 -14.80
CA VAL A 6 18.00 -5.18 -15.01
C VAL A 6 18.48 -4.58 -13.69
N ASP A 7 19.75 -4.19 -13.62
CA ASP A 7 20.27 -3.30 -12.58
C ASP A 7 19.78 -1.87 -12.88
N GLU A 8 19.07 -1.27 -11.93
CA GLU A 8 18.69 0.14 -11.98
C GLU A 8 19.81 0.98 -11.40
N SER A 9 20.68 1.50 -12.27
CA SER A 9 21.68 2.50 -11.89
C SER A 9 21.00 3.88 -11.74
N PRO A 10 21.19 4.59 -10.61
CA PRO A 10 20.81 6.00 -10.54
C PRO A 10 21.62 6.81 -11.58
N SER A 11 21.00 7.86 -12.12
CA SER A 11 21.61 8.70 -13.16
C SER A 11 22.90 9.35 -12.67
N THR A 12 24.04 8.89 -13.19
CA THR A 12 25.34 9.54 -12.99
C THR A 12 25.54 10.59 -14.08
N ASP A 13 25.47 11.88 -13.71
CA ASP A 13 25.91 12.97 -14.58
C ASP A 13 27.29 13.46 -14.11
N GLY A 14 28.22 13.62 -15.05
CA GLY A 14 29.41 14.46 -14.92
C GLY A 14 30.66 13.87 -14.24
N SER A 15 31.56 13.31 -15.07
CA SER A 15 32.98 13.03 -14.79
C SER A 15 33.71 14.11 -13.99
N ARG A 16 34.27 13.74 -12.82
CA ARG A 16 35.45 14.40 -12.24
C ARG A 16 36.21 13.44 -11.31
N ALA A 17 37.43 13.08 -11.70
CA ALA A 17 38.33 12.25 -10.89
C ALA A 17 38.62 12.92 -9.52
N LYS A 18 37.96 12.45 -8.45
CA LYS A 18 38.27 12.82 -7.06
C LYS A 18 39.30 11.81 -6.52
N ARG A 19 40.42 12.33 -5.99
CA ARG A 19 41.40 11.56 -5.20
C ARG A 19 40.66 10.74 -4.14
N ALA A 20 40.94 9.43 -4.08
CA ALA A 20 40.45 8.54 -3.02
C ALA A 20 40.94 9.07 -1.66
N LYS A 21 40.03 9.66 -0.89
CA LYS A 21 40.23 9.93 0.54
C LYS A 21 39.82 8.66 1.28
N THR A 22 40.80 7.88 1.73
CA THR A 22 40.58 6.81 2.70
C THR A 22 40.07 7.41 4.02
N VAL A 23 39.09 6.77 4.64
CA VAL A 23 38.66 7.06 6.02
C VAL A 23 39.83 6.75 6.96
N ALA A 24 39.96 7.49 8.07
CA ALA A 24 41.05 7.28 9.02
C ALA A 24 41.04 5.82 9.55
N PRO A 25 42.21 5.20 9.77
CA PRO A 25 42.33 3.75 10.01
C PRO A 25 41.63 3.21 11.26
N ASP A 26 41.18 4.10 12.17
CA ASP A 26 40.51 3.73 13.42
C ASP A 26 39.04 4.18 13.50
N GLN A 27 38.44 4.72 12.42
CA GLN A 27 37.03 5.14 12.42
C GLN A 27 36.12 4.04 11.85
N ARG A 28 35.02 3.76 12.57
CA ARG A 28 33.92 2.93 12.05
C ARG A 28 32.99 3.81 11.21
N VAL A 29 32.66 3.34 10.02
CA VAL A 29 31.65 3.98 9.16
C VAL A 29 30.36 3.21 9.34
N MET A 30 29.29 3.87 9.78
CA MET A 30 28.03 3.20 10.13
C MET A 30 26.84 3.91 9.53
N ILE A 31 25.87 3.16 9.00
CA ILE A 31 24.53 3.69 8.78
C ILE A 31 23.83 3.75 10.13
N THR A 32 23.33 4.93 10.50
CA THR A 32 22.62 5.17 11.77
C THR A 32 21.13 5.46 11.59
N ASN A 33 20.73 5.77 10.36
CA ASN A 33 19.33 5.96 9.98
C ASN A 33 19.09 5.64 8.51
N LEU A 34 18.00 4.94 8.24
CA LEU A 34 17.44 4.71 6.90
C LEU A 34 16.00 5.20 6.90
N LYS A 35 15.64 6.01 5.93
CA LYS A 35 14.31 6.63 5.89
C LYS A 35 13.74 6.58 4.48
N ALA A 36 12.76 5.70 4.26
CA ALA A 36 12.15 5.45 2.95
C ALA A 36 10.75 6.05 2.86
N THR A 37 10.44 6.66 1.70
CA THR A 37 9.15 7.34 1.48
C THR A 37 8.29 6.53 0.51
N ASN A 38 6.98 6.43 0.79
CA ASN A 38 5.99 5.77 -0.08
C ASN A 38 6.27 4.27 -0.34
N VAL A 39 6.79 3.54 0.65
CA VAL A 39 7.11 2.11 0.53
C VAL A 39 5.89 1.22 0.26
N ALA A 40 4.69 1.67 0.64
CA ALA A 40 3.44 0.95 0.41
C ALA A 40 2.72 1.36 -0.90
N ALA A 41 3.21 2.38 -1.62
CA ALA A 41 2.52 2.92 -2.78
C ALA A 41 2.44 1.91 -3.93
N GLY A 42 1.23 1.68 -4.46
CA GLY A 42 1.01 0.79 -5.59
C GLY A 42 1.09 -0.71 -5.28
N LEU A 43 1.28 -1.11 -4.02
CA LEU A 43 1.27 -2.52 -3.64
C LEU A 43 -0.16 -3.09 -3.73
N ARG A 44 -0.30 -4.21 -4.45
CA ARG A 44 -1.58 -4.91 -4.62
C ARG A 44 -1.88 -5.94 -3.54
N ARG A 45 -0.88 -6.28 -2.73
CA ARG A 45 -1.01 -7.10 -1.53
C ARG A 45 -0.71 -6.24 -0.32
N ILE A 46 -1.40 -6.51 0.78
CA ILE A 46 -1.13 -5.90 2.08
C ILE A 46 0.13 -6.53 2.66
N PRO A 47 1.26 -5.80 2.78
CA PRO A 47 2.41 -6.31 3.50
C PRO A 47 2.16 -6.26 5.01
N ALA A 48 2.77 -7.18 5.75
CA ALA A 48 2.80 -7.15 7.21
C ALA A 48 3.82 -6.13 7.73
N GLY A 49 4.92 -5.93 6.99
CA GLY A 49 5.96 -4.98 7.35
C GLY A 49 6.97 -4.69 6.24
N PHE A 50 7.93 -3.83 6.56
CA PHE A 50 9.01 -3.42 5.68
C PHE A 50 10.36 -3.48 6.39
N TYR A 51 11.38 -3.92 5.67
CA TYR A 51 12.76 -3.91 6.17
C TYR A 51 13.76 -3.64 5.04
N VAL A 52 15.00 -3.34 5.44
CA VAL A 52 16.12 -3.11 4.54
C VAL A 52 17.18 -4.18 4.79
N SER A 53 17.67 -4.77 3.71
CA SER A 53 18.88 -5.60 3.73
C SER A 53 20.02 -4.79 3.10
N VAL A 54 21.15 -4.78 3.78
CA VAL A 54 22.40 -4.17 3.31
C VAL A 54 23.44 -5.26 3.27
N SER A 55 24.14 -5.42 2.15
CA SER A 55 25.19 -6.43 2.03
C SER A 55 26.44 -5.87 1.36
N SER A 56 27.61 -6.24 1.88
CA SER A 56 28.90 -5.91 1.28
C SER A 56 29.87 -7.08 1.46
N GLY A 57 30.48 -7.55 0.37
CA GLY A 57 31.30 -8.76 0.41
C GLY A 57 30.51 -9.97 0.93
N ASN A 58 30.96 -10.55 2.04
CA ASN A 58 30.31 -11.70 2.70
C ASN A 58 29.35 -11.28 3.82
N ASP A 59 29.33 -10.00 4.18
CA ASP A 59 28.52 -9.50 5.28
C ASP A 59 27.14 -9.09 4.77
N ASN A 60 26.11 -9.41 5.54
CA ASN A 60 24.73 -9.10 5.23
C ASN A 60 23.97 -8.74 6.51
N TRP A 61 23.41 -7.55 6.54
CA TRP A 61 22.66 -7.00 7.65
C TRP A 61 21.19 -6.87 7.26
N LYS A 62 20.32 -7.13 8.22
CA LYS A 62 18.86 -6.94 8.09
C LYS A 62 18.37 -6.02 9.21
N THR A 63 17.69 -4.94 8.84
CA THR A 63 17.03 -4.07 9.82
C THR A 63 15.81 -4.74 10.44
N THR A 64 15.35 -4.21 11.57
CA THR A 64 14.08 -4.58 12.19
C THR A 64 12.95 -4.49 11.17
N ASN A 65 12.11 -5.53 11.09
CA ASN A 65 10.90 -5.51 10.28
C ASN A 65 9.87 -4.57 10.91
N LYS A 66 9.66 -3.40 10.29
CA LYS A 66 8.74 -2.39 10.80
C LYS A 66 7.33 -2.73 10.32
N PRO A 67 6.32 -2.76 11.21
CA PRO A 67 4.93 -2.95 10.81
C PRO A 67 4.53 -1.95 9.72
N ALA A 68 3.69 -2.37 8.78
CA ALA A 68 3.24 -1.49 7.72
C ALA A 68 2.59 -0.22 8.30
N CYS A 69 3.01 0.93 7.80
CA CYS A 69 2.47 2.26 8.13
C CYS A 69 1.59 2.74 6.96
N PRO A 70 0.60 3.63 7.16
CA PRO A 70 -0.28 4.09 6.10
C PRO A 70 0.44 4.67 4.88
N ILE A 71 -0.26 4.60 3.75
CA ILE A 71 0.22 4.67 2.35
C ILE A 71 0.89 6.00 1.95
N SER A 72 0.85 7.03 2.80
CA SER A 72 1.53 8.33 2.60
C SER A 72 2.52 8.66 3.72
N GLY A 73 3.19 7.63 4.25
CA GLY A 73 4.15 7.75 5.34
C GLY A 73 5.60 7.52 4.93
N THR A 74 6.48 8.09 5.72
CA THR A 74 7.89 7.72 5.75
C THR A 74 8.08 6.55 6.71
N THR A 75 8.81 5.51 6.30
CA THR A 75 9.26 4.42 7.17
C THR A 75 10.72 4.67 7.56
N GLU A 76 11.00 4.70 8.86
CA GLU A 76 12.32 4.99 9.43
C GLU A 76 12.86 3.78 10.21
N TRP A 77 14.10 3.39 9.91
CA TRP A 77 14.87 2.37 10.60
C TRP A 77 16.11 3.01 11.22
N LYS A 78 16.28 2.84 12.54
CA LYS A 78 17.40 3.40 13.33
C LYS A 78 18.41 2.33 13.73
N ASP A 79 18.29 1.17 13.09
CA ASP A 79 19.17 0.03 13.27
C ASP A 79 20.57 0.39 12.78
N LEU A 80 21.59 0.08 13.58
CA LEU A 80 22.98 0.37 13.26
C LEU A 80 23.54 -0.68 12.30
N ILE A 81 24.13 -0.24 11.18
CA ILE A 81 24.73 -1.13 10.18
C ILE A 81 26.18 -0.72 9.95
N ASP A 82 27.11 -1.62 10.24
CA ASP A 82 28.53 -1.42 9.95
C ASP A 82 28.78 -1.46 8.44
N LEU A 83 29.53 -0.48 7.93
CA LEU A 83 29.99 -0.44 6.55
C LEU A 83 31.51 -0.68 6.49
N PRO A 84 32.02 -1.20 5.36
CA PRO A 84 33.46 -1.26 5.13
C PRO A 84 34.09 0.15 5.20
N SER A 85 35.28 0.25 5.80
CA SER A 85 36.02 1.53 5.86
C SER A 85 36.56 2.00 4.50
N ASP A 86 36.63 1.11 3.50
CA ASP A 86 37.01 1.47 2.13
C ASP A 86 35.85 2.20 1.43
N VAL A 87 36.05 3.46 1.11
CA VAL A 87 35.09 4.32 0.39
C VAL A 87 34.76 3.79 -1.00
N SER A 88 35.63 2.96 -1.58
CA SER A 88 35.43 2.36 -2.90
C SER A 88 34.64 1.04 -2.82
N ALA A 89 34.41 0.51 -1.61
CA ALA A 89 33.67 -0.73 -1.41
C ALA A 89 32.23 -0.56 -1.87
N GLU A 90 31.74 -1.56 -2.61
CA GLU A 90 30.38 -1.60 -3.10
C GLU A 90 29.45 -2.16 -2.01
N VAL A 91 28.34 -1.46 -1.78
CA VAL A 91 27.29 -1.85 -0.86
C VAL A 91 26.02 -2.06 -1.65
N HIS A 92 25.37 -3.20 -1.45
CA HIS A 92 24.12 -3.54 -2.09
C HIS A 92 22.98 -3.32 -1.11
N ILE A 93 22.01 -2.48 -1.46
CA ILE A 93 20.86 -2.16 -0.62
C ILE A 93 19.60 -2.72 -1.28
N ARG A 94 18.79 -3.44 -0.50
CA ARG A 94 17.50 -3.98 -0.91
C ARG A 94 16.42 -3.60 0.09
N ILE A 95 15.30 -3.08 -0.42
CA ILE A 95 14.14 -2.73 0.39
C ILE A 95 13.06 -3.77 0.13
N TYR A 96 12.54 -4.37 1.19
CA TYR A 96 11.59 -5.48 1.13
C TYR A 96 10.24 -5.09 1.71
N ALA A 97 9.18 -5.54 1.04
CA ALA A 97 7.86 -5.73 1.63
C ALA A 97 7.77 -7.17 2.13
N SER A 98 7.58 -7.34 3.43
CA SER A 98 7.43 -8.63 4.08
C SER A 98 5.95 -8.96 4.30
N PHE A 99 5.58 -10.23 4.15
CA PHE A 99 4.23 -10.72 4.40
C PHE A 99 4.09 -11.40 5.77
N GLU A 100 5.17 -11.36 6.56
CA GLU A 100 5.23 -11.88 7.93
C GLU A 100 5.99 -10.89 8.81
N LEU A 101 5.39 -10.45 9.90
CA LEU A 101 6.01 -9.59 10.90
C LEU A 101 6.67 -10.41 12.02
N GLY A 102 6.10 -11.57 12.35
CA GLY A 102 6.67 -12.53 13.30
C GLY A 102 7.75 -13.42 12.66
N TYR A 103 7.52 -14.74 12.66
CA TYR A 103 8.47 -15.69 12.07
C TYR A 103 8.50 -15.54 10.52
N THR A 104 9.58 -14.98 9.99
CA THR A 104 9.72 -14.73 8.53
C THR A 104 10.19 -15.98 7.79
N LEU A 105 9.27 -16.68 7.13
CA LEU A 105 9.58 -17.82 6.27
C LEU A 105 10.45 -17.40 5.09
N GLY A 106 10.04 -16.38 4.34
CA GLY A 106 10.79 -15.83 3.20
C GLY A 106 11.39 -14.46 3.49
N GLN A 107 11.96 -13.87 2.45
CA GLN A 107 12.36 -12.46 2.41
C GLN A 107 11.19 -11.56 1.96
N GLY A 108 10.24 -12.11 1.20
CA GLY A 108 9.10 -11.35 0.67
C GLY A 108 9.39 -10.71 -0.68
N GLU A 109 8.77 -9.55 -0.94
CA GLU A 109 8.83 -8.87 -2.25
C GLU A 109 9.87 -7.75 -2.25
N VAL A 110 10.76 -7.75 -3.24
CA VAL A 110 11.76 -6.69 -3.42
C VAL A 110 11.11 -5.46 -4.05
N LEU A 111 11.11 -4.34 -3.32
CA LEU A 111 10.59 -3.05 -3.79
C LEU A 111 11.65 -2.26 -4.57
N ARG A 112 12.88 -2.27 -4.03
CA ARG A 112 14.07 -1.63 -4.62
C ARG A 112 15.29 -2.49 -4.39
N LYS A 113 16.19 -2.47 -5.37
CA LYS A 113 17.54 -3.02 -5.28
C LYS A 113 18.48 -2.12 -6.06
N PHE A 114 19.57 -1.71 -5.45
CA PHE A 114 20.62 -0.95 -6.12
C PHE A 114 21.96 -1.17 -5.41
N SER A 115 23.04 -0.84 -6.09
CA SER A 115 24.39 -0.82 -5.54
C SER A 115 24.89 0.62 -5.48
N ILE A 116 25.69 0.92 -4.45
CA ILE A 116 26.28 2.24 -4.24
C ILE A 116 27.60 2.09 -3.48
N THR A 117 28.57 2.97 -3.73
CA THR A 117 29.84 2.94 -2.98
C THR A 117 29.66 3.55 -1.59
N VAL A 118 30.49 3.14 -0.62
CA VAL A 118 30.51 3.77 0.71
C VAL A 118 30.80 5.27 0.61
N GLY A 119 31.67 5.68 -0.31
CA GLY A 119 31.98 7.08 -0.56
C GLY A 119 30.77 7.90 -1.04
N ASP A 120 29.97 7.36 -1.96
CA ASP A 120 28.76 8.02 -2.45
C ASP A 120 27.68 8.08 -1.35
N LEU A 121 27.53 7.03 -0.53
CA LEU A 121 26.62 7.05 0.63
C LEU A 121 26.99 8.15 1.63
N LEU A 122 28.28 8.35 1.90
CA LEU A 122 28.76 9.46 2.74
C LEU A 122 28.45 10.83 2.11
N GLU A 123 28.56 10.97 0.78
CA GLU A 123 28.20 12.22 0.08
C GLU A 123 26.70 12.50 0.15
N HIS A 124 25.85 11.48 -0.04
CA HIS A 124 24.40 11.57 0.14
C HIS A 124 24.02 11.97 1.58
N SER A 125 24.65 11.36 2.59
CA SER A 125 24.44 11.70 4.01
C SER A 125 24.83 13.16 4.31
N ARG A 126 26.05 13.57 3.95
CA ARG A 126 26.58 14.93 4.21
C ARG A 126 25.81 16.03 3.50
N SER A 127 25.29 15.75 2.31
CA SER A 127 24.47 16.69 1.54
C SER A 127 22.99 16.66 1.90
N SER A 128 22.57 15.74 2.80
CA SER A 128 21.16 15.48 3.11
C SER A 128 20.31 15.22 1.85
N ARG A 129 20.93 14.60 0.83
CA ARG A 129 20.29 14.34 -0.46
C ARG A 129 19.74 12.93 -0.49
N ALA A 130 18.42 12.80 -0.58
CA ALA A 130 17.77 11.50 -0.75
C ALA A 130 18.17 10.85 -2.09
N ILE A 131 18.32 9.52 -2.07
CA ILE A 131 18.39 8.70 -3.27
C ILE A 131 16.96 8.61 -3.82
N VAL A 132 16.72 9.20 -4.99
CA VAL A 132 15.38 9.29 -5.60
C VAL A 132 15.21 8.16 -6.62
N PHE A 133 14.08 7.47 -6.54
CA PHE A 133 13.70 6.42 -7.48
C PHE A 133 12.54 6.89 -8.35
N SER A 134 12.78 6.92 -9.66
CA SER A 134 11.75 7.26 -10.64
C SER A 134 10.85 6.06 -10.92
N ALA A 135 9.58 6.32 -11.25
CA ALA A 135 8.68 5.29 -11.74
C ALA A 135 9.20 4.70 -13.06
N ARG A 136 9.02 3.39 -13.27
CA ARG A 136 9.35 2.75 -14.53
C ARG A 136 8.34 3.15 -15.60
N ALA A 137 8.74 3.10 -16.87
CA ALA A 137 7.84 3.38 -17.98
C ALA A 137 6.58 2.49 -17.92
N GLY A 138 5.41 3.11 -17.83
CA GLY A 138 4.12 2.42 -17.70
C GLY A 138 3.65 2.14 -16.27
N GLU A 139 4.43 2.49 -15.24
CA GLU A 139 3.98 2.46 -13.84
C GLU A 139 3.42 3.84 -13.44
N VAL A 140 2.16 3.87 -13.01
CA VAL A 140 1.50 5.11 -12.53
C VAL A 140 1.98 5.46 -11.11
N LEU A 141 2.26 4.46 -10.29
CA LEU A 141 2.82 4.59 -8.94
C LEU A 141 4.02 3.67 -8.78
N SER A 142 5.05 4.17 -8.09
CA SER A 142 6.24 3.38 -7.80
C SER A 142 6.43 3.20 -6.29
N PRO A 143 6.54 1.96 -5.79
CA PRO A 143 6.78 1.71 -4.38
C PRO A 143 8.18 2.18 -4.01
N CYS A 144 8.31 2.88 -2.89
CA CYS A 144 9.55 3.53 -2.45
C CYS A 144 10.06 4.58 -3.45
N THR A 145 9.63 5.82 -3.30
CA THR A 145 10.01 6.95 -4.17
C THR A 145 11.36 7.55 -3.81
N SER A 146 11.78 7.43 -2.55
CA SER A 146 13.10 7.91 -2.11
C SER A 146 13.61 7.17 -0.88
N LEU A 147 14.93 7.16 -0.72
CA LEU A 147 15.63 6.68 0.48
C LEU A 147 16.63 7.76 0.95
N GLU A 148 16.41 8.30 2.14
CA GLU A 148 17.40 9.08 2.88
C GLU A 148 18.26 8.13 3.72
N VAL A 149 19.59 8.31 3.67
CA VAL A 149 20.56 7.51 4.42
C VAL A 149 21.42 8.44 5.25
N THR A 150 21.47 8.20 6.56
CA THR A 150 22.40 8.88 7.47
C THR A 150 23.55 7.95 7.80
N VAL A 151 24.76 8.40 7.46
CA VAL A 151 26.02 7.70 7.71
C VAL A 151 26.87 8.56 8.65
N GLU A 152 27.37 7.96 9.72
CA GLU A 152 28.22 8.59 10.72
C GLU A 152 29.60 7.89 10.77
N GLU A 153 30.65 8.68 10.99
CA GLU A 153 32.02 8.20 11.23
C GLU A 153 32.28 8.25 12.74
N VAL A 154 32.20 7.10 13.41
CA VAL A 154 32.25 6.99 14.87
C VAL A 154 33.65 6.55 15.32
N LEU A 155 34.19 7.18 16.37
CA LEU A 155 35.46 6.78 16.97
C LEU A 155 35.28 5.57 17.91
N PRO A 156 36.29 4.71 18.09
CA PRO A 156 36.16 3.51 18.94
C PRO A 156 35.90 3.82 20.42
N SER A 157 36.27 5.04 20.87
CA SER A 157 36.07 5.52 22.24
C SER A 157 34.70 6.16 22.47
N ASP A 158 33.97 6.43 21.40
CA ASP A 158 32.62 6.96 21.48
C ASP A 158 31.70 5.80 21.85
N ASP A 159 31.15 5.82 23.08
CA ASP A 159 30.12 4.91 23.59
C ASP A 159 28.77 5.19 22.88
N VAL A 160 28.83 5.32 21.57
CA VAL A 160 27.79 5.82 20.68
C VAL A 160 26.95 4.63 20.26
N LEU A 161 25.98 4.34 21.13
CA LEU A 161 24.53 4.29 20.86
C LEU A 161 23.89 3.08 21.53
N HIS A 162 23.02 3.34 22.52
CA HIS A 162 21.98 2.41 23.00
C HIS A 162 20.91 2.11 21.92
N ARG A 163 21.29 2.02 20.64
CA ARG A 163 20.40 1.70 19.51
C ARG A 163 20.59 0.24 19.11
N PRO A 164 19.53 -0.43 18.62
CA PRO A 164 19.64 -1.81 18.19
C PRO A 164 20.60 -1.92 16.99
N ALA A 165 21.54 -2.84 17.05
CA ALA A 165 22.33 -3.22 15.88
C ALA A 165 21.44 -4.00 14.91
N ALA A 166 21.59 -3.75 13.61
CA ALA A 166 20.95 -4.59 12.60
C ALA A 166 21.47 -6.02 12.72
N ALA A 167 20.58 -7.00 12.61
CA ALA A 167 20.96 -8.41 12.75
C ALA A 167 21.85 -8.82 11.57
N CYS A 168 23.00 -9.43 11.87
CA CYS A 168 23.75 -10.17 10.87
C CYS A 168 22.89 -11.35 10.42
N VAL A 169 22.70 -11.52 9.12
CA VAL A 169 21.86 -12.59 8.58
C VAL A 169 22.60 -13.92 8.76
N GLU A 170 22.26 -14.65 9.82
CA GLU A 170 22.81 -15.99 10.07
C GLU A 170 22.46 -16.96 8.93
N THR A 171 23.39 -17.88 8.66
CA THR A 171 23.17 -18.96 7.69
C THR A 171 22.06 -19.87 8.21
N ARG A 172 20.91 -19.86 7.52
CA ARG A 172 19.78 -20.74 7.86
C ARG A 172 20.16 -22.22 7.73
N PRO A 173 19.66 -23.09 8.63
CA PRO A 173 19.72 -24.53 8.44
C PRO A 173 19.17 -24.94 7.07
N HIS A 174 19.68 -26.04 6.50
CA HIS A 174 19.29 -26.48 5.15
C HIS A 174 17.77 -26.64 4.94
N GLU A 175 17.04 -27.07 5.97
CA GLU A 175 15.58 -27.23 5.89
C GLU A 175 14.86 -25.87 5.84
N GLU A 176 15.28 -24.91 6.67
CA GLU A 176 14.74 -23.54 6.63
C GLU A 176 15.12 -22.80 5.34
N LEU A 177 16.27 -23.13 4.74
CA LEU A 177 16.68 -22.57 3.46
C LEU A 177 15.72 -23.00 2.34
N PHE A 178 15.28 -24.26 2.33
CA PHE A 178 14.26 -24.70 1.37
C PHE A 178 12.94 -23.95 1.59
N LEU A 179 12.46 -23.86 2.85
CA LEU A 179 11.20 -23.19 3.16
C LEU A 179 11.23 -21.72 2.72
N ALA A 180 12.37 -21.04 2.93
CA ALA A 180 12.59 -19.68 2.48
C ALA A 180 12.53 -19.55 0.97
N GLN A 181 13.30 -20.38 0.26
CA GLN A 181 13.37 -20.35 -1.20
C GLN A 181 12.01 -20.63 -1.83
N ALA A 182 11.29 -21.66 -1.37
CA ALA A 182 9.96 -21.99 -1.89
C ALA A 182 8.94 -20.87 -1.59
N THR A 183 8.99 -20.26 -0.40
CA THR A 183 8.13 -19.12 -0.03
C THR A 183 8.40 -17.91 -0.93
N ASP A 184 9.68 -17.57 -1.15
CA ASP A 184 10.08 -16.45 -2.00
C ASP A 184 9.72 -16.68 -3.48
N VAL A 185 9.87 -17.91 -3.98
CA VAL A 185 9.41 -18.27 -5.33
C VAL A 185 7.89 -18.13 -5.44
N GLY A 186 7.14 -18.55 -4.42
CA GLY A 186 5.69 -18.34 -4.34
C GLY A 186 5.31 -16.86 -4.39
N HIS A 187 5.96 -16.01 -3.60
CA HIS A 187 5.72 -14.56 -3.63
C HIS A 187 6.10 -13.92 -4.96
N ASN A 188 7.18 -14.37 -5.60
CA ASN A 188 7.60 -13.89 -6.91
C ASN A 188 6.55 -14.23 -7.99
N HIS A 189 6.00 -15.44 -7.95
CA HIS A 189 4.88 -15.81 -8.82
C HIS A 189 3.64 -14.94 -8.58
N MET A 190 3.29 -14.63 -7.33
CA MET A 190 2.22 -13.69 -7.01
C MET A 190 2.49 -12.30 -7.58
N HIS A 191 3.71 -11.76 -7.40
CA HIS A 191 4.10 -10.47 -7.96
C HIS A 191 3.94 -10.44 -9.49
N HIS A 192 4.41 -11.47 -10.19
CA HIS A 192 4.26 -11.57 -11.63
C HIS A 192 2.81 -11.72 -12.09
N TYR A 193 1.98 -12.44 -11.33
CA TYR A 193 0.54 -12.48 -11.55
C TYR A 193 -0.06 -11.07 -11.48
N TYR A 194 0.24 -10.30 -10.44
CA TYR A 194 -0.28 -8.93 -10.29
C TYR A 194 0.18 -7.96 -11.38
N LYS A 195 1.39 -8.17 -11.92
CA LYS A 195 1.94 -7.32 -12.97
C LYS A 195 1.31 -7.59 -14.33
N ASN A 196 1.07 -8.85 -14.66
CA ASN A 196 0.76 -9.28 -16.03
C ASN A 196 -0.56 -10.07 -16.16
N TRP A 197 -1.28 -10.29 -15.07
CA TRP A 197 -2.54 -11.05 -14.98
C TRP A 197 -2.44 -12.47 -15.55
N GLN A 198 -1.26 -13.08 -15.48
CA GLN A 198 -1.03 -14.42 -16.01
C GLN A 198 -1.45 -15.47 -14.99
N GLU A 199 -2.64 -16.06 -15.15
CA GLU A 199 -3.21 -17.06 -14.23
C GLU A 199 -2.27 -18.24 -13.92
N SER A 200 -1.48 -18.70 -14.90
CA SER A 200 -0.53 -19.81 -14.68
C SER A 200 0.52 -19.51 -13.61
N ARG A 201 0.81 -18.23 -13.34
CA ARG A 201 1.66 -17.80 -12.23
C ARG A 201 0.98 -18.00 -10.89
N LEU A 202 -0.32 -17.77 -10.81
CA LEU A 202 -1.10 -18.01 -9.59
C LEU A 202 -1.11 -19.51 -9.24
N ASP A 203 -1.27 -20.38 -10.23
CA ASP A 203 -1.19 -21.83 -10.01
C ASP A 203 0.23 -22.27 -9.60
N GLN A 204 1.28 -21.62 -10.10
CA GLN A 204 2.65 -21.83 -9.66
C GLN A 204 2.84 -21.41 -8.19
N ALA A 205 2.32 -20.24 -7.79
CA ALA A 205 2.38 -19.76 -6.42
C ALA A 205 1.69 -20.74 -5.45
N ILE A 206 0.48 -21.22 -5.79
CA ILE A 206 -0.27 -22.19 -4.98
C ILE A 206 0.55 -23.48 -4.79
N ARG A 207 1.21 -23.98 -5.84
CA ARG A 207 2.05 -25.18 -5.74
C ARG A 207 3.23 -24.99 -4.80
N GLU A 208 3.92 -23.85 -4.88
CA GLU A 208 5.07 -23.60 -4.00
C GLU A 208 4.65 -23.39 -2.55
N PHE A 209 3.60 -22.61 -2.28
CA PHE A 209 3.10 -22.44 -0.92
C PHE A 209 2.57 -23.74 -0.31
N ARG A 210 1.98 -24.62 -1.11
CA ARG A 210 1.57 -25.96 -0.65
C ARG A 210 2.77 -26.80 -0.20
N ARG A 211 3.86 -26.80 -0.96
CA ARG A 211 5.10 -27.50 -0.56
C ARG A 211 5.66 -26.97 0.76
N VAL A 212 5.53 -25.67 1.03
CA VAL A 212 5.94 -25.06 2.30
C VAL A 212 5.05 -25.55 3.44
N VAL A 213 3.72 -25.55 3.26
CA VAL A 213 2.76 -26.08 4.24
C VAL A 213 3.00 -27.56 4.53
N ASP A 214 3.23 -28.38 3.51
CA ASP A 214 3.47 -29.82 3.65
C ASP A 214 4.72 -30.15 4.50
N ARG A 215 5.69 -29.23 4.55
CA ARG A 215 6.91 -29.37 5.35
C ARG A 215 6.84 -28.68 6.71
N CYS A 216 5.98 -27.68 6.86
CA CYS A 216 5.73 -27.05 8.16
C CYS A 216 4.71 -27.89 8.95
N GLN A 217 5.16 -28.92 9.67
CA GLN A 217 4.29 -29.73 10.55
C GLN A 217 3.61 -28.86 11.64
N SER A 218 2.61 -29.41 12.34
CA SER A 218 1.70 -28.67 13.24
C SER A 218 2.39 -27.82 14.32
N ASP A 219 3.59 -28.24 14.76
CA ASP A 219 4.43 -27.60 15.77
C ASP A 219 5.46 -26.60 15.20
N HIS A 220 5.60 -26.53 13.88
CA HIS A 220 6.58 -25.66 13.24
C HIS A 220 6.20 -24.17 13.41
N PRO A 221 7.13 -23.30 13.86
CA PRO A 221 6.83 -21.89 14.19
C PRO A 221 6.32 -21.08 12.98
N GLY A 222 6.78 -21.43 11.77
CA GLY A 222 6.33 -20.82 10.52
C GLY A 222 5.02 -21.37 9.96
N ARG A 223 4.35 -22.35 10.59
CA ARG A 223 3.14 -22.97 9.99
C ARG A 223 2.02 -21.97 9.75
N SER A 224 1.76 -21.06 10.71
CA SER A 224 0.70 -20.05 10.56
C SER A 224 0.96 -19.12 9.35
N ALA A 225 2.22 -18.78 9.08
CA ALA A 225 2.62 -18.00 7.91
C ALA A 225 2.46 -18.80 6.60
N ALA A 226 2.90 -20.07 6.58
CA ALA A 226 2.76 -20.94 5.42
C ALA A 226 1.28 -21.11 5.01
N LEU A 227 0.41 -21.35 5.99
CA LEU A 227 -1.04 -21.45 5.79
C LEU A 227 -1.63 -20.14 5.27
N SER A 228 -1.26 -18.99 5.87
CA SER A 228 -1.73 -17.68 5.43
C SER A 228 -1.35 -17.36 3.98
N ASN A 229 -0.12 -17.70 3.58
CA ASN A 229 0.35 -17.51 2.21
C ASN A 229 -0.38 -18.39 1.20
N LEU A 230 -0.58 -19.67 1.52
CA LEU A 230 -1.37 -20.59 0.70
C LEU A 230 -2.84 -20.13 0.60
N ALA A 231 -3.44 -19.74 1.72
CA ALA A 231 -4.81 -19.24 1.79
C ALA A 231 -5.01 -18.03 0.89
N MET A 232 -4.09 -17.05 0.94
CA MET A 232 -4.13 -15.85 0.11
C MET A 232 -4.04 -16.18 -1.38
N ALA A 233 -3.09 -17.03 -1.79
CA ALA A 233 -2.95 -17.41 -3.20
C ALA A 233 -4.20 -18.14 -3.73
N LYS A 234 -4.80 -19.01 -2.91
CA LYS A 234 -6.04 -19.70 -3.27
C LYS A 234 -7.25 -18.77 -3.30
N PHE A 235 -7.36 -17.87 -2.33
CA PHE A 235 -8.40 -16.85 -2.29
C PHE A 235 -8.42 -16.03 -3.58
N ILE A 236 -7.26 -15.51 -3.99
CA ILE A 236 -7.12 -14.75 -5.24
C ILE A 236 -7.48 -15.62 -6.45
N SER A 237 -7.10 -16.90 -6.45
CA SER A 237 -7.48 -17.84 -7.53
C SER A 237 -8.99 -17.99 -7.65
N CYS A 238 -9.70 -18.15 -6.53
CA CYS A 238 -11.15 -18.24 -6.53
C CYS A 238 -11.79 -16.95 -7.05
N GLN A 239 -11.28 -15.78 -6.66
CA GLN A 239 -11.81 -14.49 -7.13
C GLN A 239 -11.66 -14.31 -8.64
N VAL A 240 -10.49 -14.62 -9.19
CA VAL A 240 -10.19 -14.44 -10.63
C VAL A 240 -11.03 -15.35 -11.51
N ARG A 241 -11.34 -16.55 -11.01
CA ARG A 241 -12.11 -17.57 -11.72
C ARG A 241 -13.60 -17.50 -11.43
N GLU A 242 -14.02 -16.48 -10.66
CA GLU A 242 -15.40 -16.31 -10.17
C GLU A 242 -15.95 -17.57 -9.47
N ALA A 243 -15.06 -18.37 -8.90
CA ALA A 243 -15.34 -19.64 -8.26
C ALA A 243 -15.65 -19.42 -6.77
N TYR A 244 -16.63 -18.56 -6.47
CA TYR A 244 -16.96 -18.15 -5.11
C TYR A 244 -17.47 -19.31 -4.22
N LEU A 245 -17.94 -20.41 -4.83
CA LEU A 245 -18.31 -21.63 -4.13
C LEU A 245 -17.09 -22.35 -3.53
N ASP A 246 -15.89 -22.15 -4.09
CA ASP A 246 -14.65 -22.81 -3.68
C ASP A 246 -13.86 -22.04 -2.59
N LEU A 247 -14.47 -21.00 -2.00
CA LEU A 247 -13.86 -20.20 -0.93
C LEU A 247 -13.75 -20.94 0.41
N ASP A 248 -14.33 -22.13 0.54
CA ASP A 248 -14.30 -22.94 1.76
C ASP A 248 -12.87 -23.34 2.16
N GLU A 249 -12.01 -23.75 1.21
CA GLU A 249 -10.62 -24.13 1.48
C GLU A 249 -9.76 -22.92 1.93
N PRO A 250 -9.71 -21.77 1.22
CA PRO A 250 -9.02 -20.57 1.70
C PRO A 250 -9.47 -20.11 3.10
N ILE A 251 -10.78 -20.12 3.36
CA ILE A 251 -11.34 -19.71 4.66
C ILE A 251 -10.89 -20.66 5.77
N SER A 252 -10.90 -21.98 5.51
CA SER A 252 -10.39 -22.98 6.46
C SER A 252 -8.92 -22.77 6.77
N LEU A 253 -8.09 -22.49 5.76
CA LEU A 253 -6.66 -22.24 5.93
C LEU A 253 -6.39 -20.95 6.73
N PHE A 254 -7.17 -19.88 6.49
CA PHE A 254 -7.07 -18.66 7.30
C PHE A 254 -7.49 -18.88 8.76
N ARG A 255 -8.53 -19.69 9.01
CA ARG A 255 -8.95 -20.07 10.37
C ARG A 255 -7.86 -20.87 11.09
N GLU A 256 -7.28 -21.87 10.44
CA GLU A 256 -6.17 -22.64 11.03
C GLU A 256 -4.95 -21.75 11.30
N ALA A 257 -4.61 -20.83 10.39
CA ALA A 257 -3.55 -19.87 10.61
C ALA A 257 -3.83 -18.93 11.81
N LEU A 258 -5.10 -18.55 12.02
CA LEU A 258 -5.54 -17.70 13.13
C LEU A 258 -5.48 -18.44 14.47
N ASP A 259 -5.81 -19.73 14.50
CA ASP A 259 -5.75 -20.58 15.70
C ASP A 259 -4.31 -20.76 16.20
N LEU A 260 -3.35 -20.79 15.27
CA LEU A 260 -1.91 -20.87 15.57
C LEU A 260 -1.29 -19.52 15.95
N ARG A 261 -2.06 -18.42 15.97
CA ARG A 261 -1.59 -17.07 16.30
C ARG A 261 -2.22 -16.61 17.61
N PRO A 262 -1.54 -16.71 18.78
CA PRO A 262 -2.09 -16.22 20.05
C PRO A 262 -2.41 -14.72 19.99
N HIS A 263 -3.14 -14.22 20.98
CA HIS A 263 -3.69 -12.86 20.98
C HIS A 263 -2.63 -11.76 20.74
N ASP A 264 -1.42 -11.94 21.27
CA ASP A 264 -0.28 -11.03 21.18
C ASP A 264 0.60 -11.23 19.94
N HIS A 265 0.26 -12.20 19.07
CA HIS A 265 1.04 -12.49 17.88
C HIS A 265 1.01 -11.32 16.88
N PRO A 266 2.15 -10.84 16.37
CA PRO A 266 2.25 -9.63 15.55
C PRO A 266 1.44 -9.71 14.24
N ASP A 267 1.34 -10.90 13.64
CA ASP A 267 0.57 -11.11 12.40
C ASP A 267 -0.92 -11.42 12.59
N ARG A 268 -1.42 -11.48 13.84
CA ARG A 268 -2.82 -11.81 14.11
C ARG A 268 -3.80 -10.81 13.47
N PRO A 269 -3.58 -9.48 13.55
CA PRO A 269 -4.47 -8.51 12.90
C PRO A 269 -4.60 -8.70 11.38
N CYS A 270 -3.49 -8.99 10.70
CA CYS A 270 -3.51 -9.24 9.25
C CYS A 270 -4.31 -10.50 8.89
N THR A 271 -4.22 -11.58 9.69
CA THR A 271 -5.06 -12.79 9.47
C THR A 271 -6.54 -12.49 9.65
N LEU A 272 -6.90 -11.73 10.69
CA LEU A 272 -8.29 -11.35 10.96
C LEU A 272 -8.87 -10.57 9.78
N ILE A 273 -8.15 -9.57 9.26
CA ILE A 273 -8.57 -8.78 8.08
C ILE A 273 -8.74 -9.70 6.85
N ASN A 274 -7.74 -10.53 6.56
CA ASN A 274 -7.77 -11.41 5.39
C ASN A 274 -8.91 -12.43 5.45
N LEU A 275 -9.15 -13.03 6.62
CA LEU A 275 -10.27 -13.93 6.85
C LEU A 275 -11.61 -13.22 6.67
N SER A 276 -11.75 -12.01 7.20
CA SER A 276 -12.96 -11.19 7.08
C SER A 276 -13.25 -10.86 5.61
N ILE A 277 -12.23 -10.48 4.83
CA ILE A 277 -12.37 -10.24 3.39
C ILE A 277 -12.81 -11.52 2.65
N ALA A 278 -12.26 -12.68 3.00
CA ALA A 278 -12.63 -13.95 2.38
C ALA A 278 -14.08 -14.36 2.69
N LEU A 279 -14.52 -14.18 3.93
CA LEU A 279 -15.91 -14.41 4.36
C LEU A 279 -16.88 -13.48 3.62
N LEU A 280 -16.57 -12.18 3.54
CA LEU A 280 -17.39 -11.21 2.82
C LEU A 280 -17.44 -11.50 1.31
N ALA A 281 -16.35 -11.96 0.72
CA ALA A 281 -16.33 -12.38 -0.68
C ALA A 281 -17.24 -13.60 -0.91
N ARG A 282 -17.24 -14.59 -0.01
CA ARG A 282 -18.14 -15.76 -0.09
C ARG A 282 -19.60 -15.36 0.09
N PHE A 283 -19.88 -14.49 1.07
CA PHE A 283 -21.21 -13.93 1.30
C PHE A 283 -21.79 -13.26 0.05
N ARG A 284 -21.02 -12.36 -0.58
CA ARG A 284 -21.40 -11.66 -1.81
C ARG A 284 -21.54 -12.63 -2.99
N GLY A 285 -20.54 -13.49 -3.19
CA GLY A 285 -20.52 -14.45 -4.31
C GLY A 285 -21.62 -15.51 -4.26
N ARG A 286 -22.19 -15.78 -3.08
CA ARG A 286 -23.37 -16.66 -2.91
C ARG A 286 -24.70 -15.89 -2.87
N GLY A 287 -24.73 -14.63 -3.29
CA GLY A 287 -25.96 -13.83 -3.34
C GLY A 287 -26.53 -13.47 -1.98
N HIS A 288 -25.67 -13.21 -0.98
CA HIS A 288 -26.04 -12.79 0.37
C HIS A 288 -26.80 -13.83 1.22
N ILE A 289 -26.69 -15.12 0.87
CA ILE A 289 -27.42 -16.19 1.56
C ILE A 289 -26.74 -16.60 2.89
N THR A 290 -25.41 -16.50 2.98
CA THR A 290 -24.66 -16.88 4.19
C THR A 290 -24.52 -15.71 5.17
N LEU A 291 -25.60 -15.27 5.80
CA LEU A 291 -25.58 -14.17 6.78
C LEU A 291 -24.55 -14.37 7.91
N ALA A 292 -24.32 -15.62 8.32
CA ALA A 292 -23.28 -15.97 9.29
C ALA A 292 -21.87 -15.56 8.85
N ASP A 293 -21.55 -15.58 7.55
CA ASP A 293 -20.24 -15.14 7.06
C ASP A 293 -20.05 -13.63 7.25
N ALA A 294 -21.12 -12.85 7.06
CA ALA A 294 -21.10 -11.42 7.26
C ALA A 294 -20.99 -11.06 8.75
N ASP A 295 -21.72 -11.77 9.62
CA ASP A 295 -21.66 -11.59 11.07
C ASP A 295 -20.26 -11.98 11.61
N ASP A 296 -19.71 -13.13 11.18
CA ASP A 296 -18.34 -13.56 11.54
C ASP A 296 -17.31 -12.52 11.10
N ALA A 297 -17.41 -12.00 9.87
CA ALA A 297 -16.49 -10.99 9.36
C ALA A 297 -16.54 -9.69 10.17
N GLU A 298 -17.74 -9.23 10.54
CA GLU A 298 -17.93 -8.03 11.36
C GLU A 298 -17.28 -8.19 12.75
N GLU A 299 -17.48 -9.35 13.40
CA GLU A 299 -16.85 -9.64 14.69
C GLU A 299 -15.32 -9.66 14.59
N LEU A 300 -14.77 -10.28 13.55
CA LEU A 300 -13.33 -10.35 13.32
C LEU A 300 -12.72 -8.96 13.05
N LEU A 301 -13.40 -8.11 12.29
CA LEU A 301 -12.97 -6.73 12.03
C LEU A 301 -13.03 -5.89 13.31
N GLN A 302 -14.08 -6.03 14.12
CA GLN A 302 -14.20 -5.33 15.40
C GLN A 302 -13.04 -5.69 16.34
N ARG A 303 -12.66 -6.98 16.41
CA ARG A 303 -11.47 -7.41 17.18
C ARG A 303 -10.18 -6.72 16.72
N VAL A 304 -10.03 -6.44 15.43
CA VAL A 304 -8.86 -5.69 14.94
C VAL A 304 -8.91 -4.24 15.43
N LEU A 305 -10.09 -3.61 15.41
CA LEU A 305 -10.27 -2.24 15.90
C LEU A 305 -10.01 -2.12 17.41
N ASP A 306 -10.32 -3.17 18.17
CA ASP A 306 -10.12 -3.20 19.62
C ASP A 306 -8.64 -3.40 20.02
N ILE A 307 -7.86 -4.14 19.21
CA ILE A 307 -6.47 -4.51 19.52
C ILE A 307 -5.47 -3.48 18.95
N CYS A 308 -5.78 -2.87 17.80
CA CYS A 308 -4.84 -2.03 17.07
C CYS A 308 -5.03 -0.53 17.38
N PRO A 309 -3.95 0.25 17.53
CA PRO A 309 -4.04 1.72 17.61
C PRO A 309 -4.66 2.32 16.35
N ALA A 310 -5.41 3.41 16.49
CA ALA A 310 -6.14 4.06 15.39
C ALA A 310 -5.22 4.54 14.24
N GLU A 311 -3.99 4.88 14.56
CA GLU A 311 -2.98 5.33 13.61
C GLU A 311 -2.40 4.19 12.77
N SER A 312 -2.52 2.95 13.26
CA SER A 312 -1.94 1.77 12.63
C SER A 312 -2.61 1.44 11.30
N TYR A 313 -1.84 0.84 10.38
CA TYR A 313 -2.37 0.40 9.11
C TYR A 313 -3.46 -0.67 9.27
N ALA A 314 -3.27 -1.64 10.18
CA ALA A 314 -4.22 -2.72 10.39
C ALA A 314 -5.58 -2.20 10.88
N TYR A 315 -5.60 -1.24 11.81
CA TYR A 315 -6.83 -0.57 12.23
C TYR A 315 -7.53 0.08 11.04
N LYS A 316 -6.79 0.87 10.25
CA LYS A 316 -7.32 1.59 9.09
C LYS A 316 -7.86 0.64 8.02
N ALA A 317 -7.16 -0.45 7.73
CA ALA A 317 -7.61 -1.47 6.80
C ALA A 317 -8.89 -2.17 7.28
N ALA A 318 -8.94 -2.59 8.54
CA ALA A 318 -10.14 -3.22 9.12
C ALA A 318 -11.33 -2.27 9.10
N PHE A 319 -11.09 -1.00 9.44
CA PHE A 319 -12.10 0.03 9.44
C PHE A 319 -12.75 0.19 8.05
N LEU A 320 -11.95 0.26 6.99
CA LEU A 320 -12.44 0.37 5.62
C LEU A 320 -13.27 -0.85 5.22
N VAL A 321 -12.76 -2.06 5.46
CA VAL A 321 -13.47 -3.29 5.11
C VAL A 321 -14.83 -3.34 5.83
N ASN A 322 -14.90 -2.91 7.09
CA ASN A 322 -16.13 -2.88 7.86
C ASN A 322 -17.15 -1.85 7.32
N ALA A 323 -16.67 -0.67 6.92
CA ALA A 323 -17.51 0.36 6.30
C ALA A 323 -18.13 -0.13 4.97
N PHE A 324 -17.38 -0.89 4.17
CA PHE A 324 -17.85 -1.47 2.90
C PHE A 324 -18.80 -2.67 3.06
N SER A 325 -18.70 -3.43 4.15
CA SER A 325 -19.57 -4.60 4.38
C SER A 325 -20.97 -4.24 4.87
N CYS A 326 -21.09 -3.26 5.78
CA CYS A 326 -22.36 -2.84 6.38
C CYS A 326 -23.38 -2.35 5.33
N HIS A 327 -22.91 -1.67 4.28
CA HIS A 327 -23.76 -1.14 3.21
C HIS A 327 -24.34 -2.24 2.29
N SER A 328 -23.71 -3.42 2.21
CA SER A 328 -24.27 -4.56 1.46
C SER A 328 -25.44 -5.24 2.21
N ARG A 329 -25.66 -4.95 3.50
CA ARG A 329 -26.75 -5.52 4.32
C ARG A 329 -28.01 -4.65 4.30
N GLU A 330 -27.87 -3.32 4.24
CA GLU A 330 -29.00 -2.39 4.35
C GLU A 330 -29.87 -2.33 3.09
N ASP A 331 -29.33 -2.62 1.91
CA ASP A 331 -30.12 -2.73 0.67
C ASP A 331 -31.11 -3.93 0.66
N ASN A 332 -31.07 -4.81 1.67
CA ASN A 332 -31.91 -6.02 1.75
C ASN A 332 -32.71 -6.19 3.04
N ARG A 333 -32.85 -5.15 3.88
CA ARG A 333 -33.73 -5.19 5.07
C ARG A 333 -34.80 -4.08 5.01
N PRO A 334 -36.09 -4.39 5.21
CA PRO A 334 -37.08 -3.36 5.49
C PRO A 334 -36.76 -2.76 6.88
N VAL A 335 -36.49 -1.46 6.89
CA VAL A 335 -36.10 -0.69 8.09
C VAL A 335 -37.25 -0.68 9.12
N PRO A 336 -37.06 -1.15 10.37
CA PRO A 336 -37.94 -0.78 11.46
C PRO A 336 -37.34 0.41 12.24
N HIS A 337 -38.16 1.45 12.38
CA HIS A 337 -37.92 2.60 13.24
C HIS A 337 -37.62 2.19 14.69
N ILE A 338 -36.49 2.60 15.25
CA ILE A 338 -36.36 2.87 16.70
C ILE A 338 -35.46 4.09 16.93
N SER A 339 -35.92 4.96 17.83
CA SER A 339 -35.37 6.25 18.21
C SER A 339 -34.46 6.21 19.45
N ALA A 340 -33.49 7.14 19.47
CA ALA A 340 -32.84 7.82 20.62
C ALA A 340 -31.64 7.13 21.32
N PRO A 341 -30.81 7.85 22.12
CA PRO A 341 -30.52 9.30 22.18
C PRO A 341 -29.01 9.66 22.11
N ALA A 342 -28.73 10.96 21.96
CA ALA A 342 -27.42 11.58 21.98
C ALA A 342 -26.79 11.66 23.38
N SER A 343 -25.51 11.29 23.52
CA SER A 343 -24.44 12.13 24.15
C SER A 343 -23.15 11.33 24.35
N SER A 344 -22.10 11.72 23.65
CA SER A 344 -20.71 11.83 24.10
C SER A 344 -19.86 11.99 22.85
N ALA A 345 -18.86 12.87 22.90
CA ALA A 345 -17.97 13.16 21.79
C ALA A 345 -17.27 11.88 21.32
N SER A 346 -17.85 11.24 20.31
CA SER A 346 -17.37 10.05 19.64
C SER A 346 -16.75 10.52 18.33
N TRP A 347 -15.45 10.30 18.21
CA TRP A 347 -14.71 10.44 16.97
C TRP A 347 -15.43 9.66 15.87
N GLN A 348 -16.16 10.37 14.99
CA GLN A 348 -16.93 9.75 13.94
C GLN A 348 -15.99 9.18 12.86
N LEU A 349 -16.10 7.87 12.73
CA LEU A 349 -15.51 6.98 11.74
C LEU A 349 -15.75 7.48 10.29
N PRO A 350 -14.76 7.43 9.36
CA PRO A 350 -14.95 7.85 7.97
C PRO A 350 -16.11 7.11 7.27
N SER A 351 -17.04 7.88 6.70
CA SER A 351 -18.24 7.38 6.01
C SER A 351 -17.88 6.55 4.76
N SER A 352 -18.71 5.55 4.40
CA SER A 352 -18.51 4.73 3.19
C SER A 352 -18.57 5.56 1.89
N LEU A 353 -18.05 5.05 0.76
CA LEU A 353 -18.15 5.77 -0.54
C LEU A 353 -19.60 6.04 -0.97
N ASN A 354 -20.54 5.16 -0.62
CA ASN A 354 -21.96 5.36 -0.91
C ASN A 354 -22.57 6.43 -0.01
N GLU A 355 -22.18 6.46 1.26
CA GLU A 355 -22.59 7.48 2.21
C GLU A 355 -21.99 8.84 1.84
N LEU A 356 -20.72 8.86 1.46
CA LEU A 356 -20.05 10.03 0.91
C LEU A 356 -20.71 10.54 -0.38
N ALA A 357 -21.10 9.64 -1.29
CA ALA A 357 -21.87 10.01 -2.48
C ALA A 357 -23.29 10.50 -2.13
N ARG A 358 -23.92 9.93 -1.09
CA ARG A 358 -25.23 10.38 -0.59
C ARG A 358 -25.15 11.76 0.04
N LEU A 359 -24.16 11.99 0.90
CA LEU A 359 -23.88 13.28 1.51
C LEU A 359 -23.51 14.33 0.45
N LEU A 360 -22.78 13.94 -0.59
CA LEU A 360 -22.50 14.82 -1.72
C LEU A 360 -23.79 15.22 -2.47
N ARG A 361 -24.69 14.26 -2.76
CA ARG A 361 -26.04 14.57 -3.31
C ARG A 361 -26.87 15.45 -2.37
N GLU A 362 -26.75 15.25 -1.06
CA GLU A 362 -27.40 16.10 -0.08
C GLU A 362 -26.87 17.54 -0.17
N CYS A 363 -25.55 17.71 -0.30
CA CYS A 363 -24.94 19.01 -0.56
C CYS A 363 -25.44 19.64 -1.86
N GLU A 364 -25.72 18.90 -2.93
CA GLU A 364 -26.30 19.47 -4.17
C GLU A 364 -27.66 20.14 -3.91
N THR A 365 -28.49 19.53 -3.05
CA THR A 365 -29.83 20.04 -2.72
C THR A 365 -29.85 21.06 -1.59
N ARG A 366 -28.87 21.00 -0.67
CA ARG A 366 -28.80 21.83 0.54
C ARG A 366 -27.57 22.71 0.51
N ASP A 367 -27.78 24.01 0.62
CA ASP A 367 -26.68 24.98 0.70
C ASP A 367 -26.12 25.09 2.12
N ASP A 368 -25.42 24.04 2.56
CA ASP A 368 -24.74 23.99 3.85
C ASP A 368 -23.21 23.95 3.67
N PRO A 369 -22.49 25.04 3.95
CA PRO A 369 -21.06 25.13 3.71
C PRO A 369 -20.24 24.24 4.67
N ARG A 370 -20.73 23.94 5.88
CA ARG A 370 -20.01 23.08 6.83
C ARG A 370 -20.11 21.63 6.41
N LEU A 371 -21.31 21.19 6.02
CA LEU A 371 -21.51 19.85 5.48
C LEU A 371 -20.62 19.61 4.26
N LEU A 372 -20.52 20.58 3.35
CA LEU A 372 -19.66 20.47 2.17
C LEU A 372 -18.17 20.38 2.53
N ASP A 373 -17.70 21.18 3.49
CA ASP A 373 -16.32 21.11 3.97
C ASP A 373 -16.02 19.75 4.63
N ASP A 374 -16.94 19.22 5.43
CA ASP A 374 -16.82 17.91 6.07
C ASP A 374 -16.82 16.77 5.05
N VAL A 375 -17.68 16.84 4.03
CA VAL A 375 -17.73 15.86 2.93
C VAL A 375 -16.41 15.85 2.17
N ILE A 376 -15.85 17.01 1.83
CA ILE A 376 -14.56 17.11 1.14
C ILE A 376 -13.44 16.54 2.02
N ALA A 377 -13.40 16.89 3.30
CA ALA A 377 -12.40 16.37 4.23
C ALA A 377 -12.47 14.84 4.36
N GLN A 378 -13.67 14.27 4.42
CA GLN A 378 -13.84 12.82 4.45
C GLN A 378 -13.45 12.15 3.13
N HIS A 379 -13.72 12.77 1.97
CA HIS A 379 -13.26 12.24 0.68
C HIS A 379 -11.73 12.31 0.53
N LEU A 380 -11.09 13.41 0.95
CA LEU A 380 -9.62 13.52 0.96
C LEU A 380 -8.98 12.56 1.97
N ALA A 381 -9.65 12.30 3.11
CA ALA A 381 -9.23 11.24 4.01
C ALA A 381 -9.34 9.88 3.30
N ALA A 382 -10.49 9.56 2.68
CA ALA A 382 -10.75 8.35 1.91
C ALA A 382 -9.73 8.12 0.78
N GLU A 383 -9.20 9.18 0.17
CA GLU A 383 -8.20 9.11 -0.91
C GLU A 383 -6.91 8.41 -0.47
N ASN A 384 -6.49 8.61 0.78
CA ASN A 384 -5.30 7.96 1.33
C ASN A 384 -5.46 6.45 1.54
N TYR A 385 -6.66 5.93 1.32
CA TYR A 385 -7.06 4.56 1.67
C TYR A 385 -7.44 3.69 0.46
N LEU A 386 -7.63 4.28 -0.72
CA LEU A 386 -7.98 3.56 -1.93
C LEU A 386 -6.76 3.29 -2.80
N ILE A 387 -6.75 2.14 -3.48
CA ILE A 387 -5.74 1.84 -4.50
C ILE A 387 -5.94 2.80 -5.66
N ALA A 388 -4.91 3.59 -5.98
CA ALA A 388 -4.95 4.49 -7.13
C ALA A 388 -5.31 3.73 -8.41
N ASP A 389 -6.14 4.35 -9.26
CA ASP A 389 -6.72 3.78 -10.48
C ASP A 389 -7.67 2.58 -10.30
N GLY A 390 -8.01 2.20 -9.06
CA GLY A 390 -9.12 1.27 -8.80
C GLY A 390 -10.48 1.90 -9.12
N ARG A 391 -11.49 1.08 -9.44
CA ARG A 391 -12.87 1.55 -9.73
C ARG A 391 -13.40 2.47 -8.62
N GLU A 392 -13.13 2.12 -7.37
CA GLU A 392 -13.52 2.88 -6.18
C GLU A 392 -12.77 4.22 -6.06
N TRP A 393 -11.48 4.23 -6.41
CA TRP A 393 -10.68 5.45 -6.45
C TRP A 393 -11.19 6.39 -7.55
N VAL A 394 -11.49 5.87 -8.74
CA VAL A 394 -12.07 6.66 -9.84
C VAL A 394 -13.40 7.31 -9.41
N VAL A 395 -14.27 6.57 -8.71
CA VAL A 395 -15.52 7.11 -8.16
C VAL A 395 -15.26 8.19 -7.10
N LEU A 396 -14.34 7.95 -6.16
CA LEU A 396 -13.98 8.92 -5.13
C LEU A 396 -13.42 10.22 -5.73
N GLN A 397 -12.51 10.10 -6.70
CA GLN A 397 -11.91 11.25 -7.38
C GLN A 397 -12.93 12.04 -8.18
N ASN A 398 -13.86 11.35 -8.87
CA ASN A 398 -14.94 12.00 -9.58
C ASN A 398 -15.86 12.77 -8.61
N ASN A 399 -16.15 12.21 -7.43
CA ASN A 399 -16.92 12.89 -6.39
C ASN A 399 -16.17 14.12 -5.84
N LEU A 400 -14.85 14.03 -5.65
CA LEU A 400 -14.02 15.17 -5.24
C LEU A 400 -14.04 16.31 -6.26
N ILE A 401 -13.96 16.00 -7.56
CA ILE A 401 -14.08 17.01 -8.63
C ILE A 401 -15.41 17.78 -8.50
N VAL A 402 -16.52 17.05 -8.30
CA VAL A 402 -17.85 17.66 -8.13
C VAL A 402 -17.89 18.50 -6.85
N ALA A 403 -17.44 17.97 -5.72
CA ALA A 403 -17.48 18.65 -4.42
C ALA A 403 -16.63 19.94 -4.39
N LEU A 404 -15.40 19.89 -4.94
CA LEU A 404 -14.50 21.04 -5.03
C LEU A 404 -15.05 22.12 -5.96
N THR A 405 -15.62 21.73 -7.10
CA THR A 405 -16.29 22.66 -8.03
C THR A 405 -17.49 23.33 -7.37
N MET A 406 -18.32 22.56 -6.66
CA MET A 406 -19.47 23.09 -5.92
C MET A 406 -19.05 24.03 -4.78
N ARG A 407 -17.95 23.74 -4.07
CA ARG A 407 -17.42 24.63 -3.02
C ARG A 407 -16.89 25.93 -3.62
N PHE A 408 -16.23 25.88 -4.78
CA PHE A 408 -15.85 27.07 -5.52
C PHE A 408 -17.08 27.91 -5.91
N GLU A 409 -18.12 27.31 -6.50
CA GLU A 409 -19.32 28.03 -6.92
C GLU A 409 -20.02 28.74 -5.75
N ARG A 410 -20.06 28.11 -4.58
CA ARG A 410 -20.74 28.65 -3.38
C ARG A 410 -19.89 29.63 -2.57
N GLN A 411 -18.57 29.42 -2.51
CA GLN A 411 -17.68 30.12 -1.59
C GLN A 411 -16.56 30.93 -2.26
N GLY A 412 -16.41 30.84 -3.58
CA GLY A 412 -15.42 31.59 -4.36
C GLY A 412 -13.96 31.16 -4.17
N ARG A 413 -13.71 29.97 -3.62
CA ARG A 413 -12.35 29.47 -3.31
C ARG A 413 -11.62 28.99 -4.58
N VAL A 414 -10.82 29.87 -5.17
CA VAL A 414 -10.12 29.64 -6.44
C VAL A 414 -9.21 28.40 -6.43
N GLN A 415 -8.63 28.06 -5.27
CA GLN A 415 -7.76 26.90 -5.13
C GLN A 415 -8.51 25.57 -5.40
N ASP A 416 -9.77 25.48 -4.98
CA ASP A 416 -10.58 24.28 -5.17
C ASP A 416 -10.90 24.04 -6.65
N LEU A 417 -11.11 25.13 -7.40
CA LEU A 417 -11.35 25.06 -8.84
C LEU A 417 -10.11 24.55 -9.59
N GLU A 418 -8.93 25.03 -9.22
CA GLU A 418 -7.68 24.57 -9.83
C GLU A 418 -7.39 23.10 -9.49
N GLU A 419 -7.63 22.70 -8.24
CA GLU A 419 -7.49 21.31 -7.82
C GLU A 419 -8.48 20.37 -8.52
N SER A 420 -9.73 20.81 -8.71
CA SER A 420 -10.75 20.09 -9.49
C SER A 420 -10.31 19.85 -10.95
N ILE A 421 -9.79 20.88 -11.63
CA ILE A 421 -9.30 20.77 -13.00
C ILE A 421 -8.11 19.83 -13.09
N GLN A 422 -7.15 19.94 -12.16
CA GLN A 422 -5.98 19.07 -12.15
C GLN A 422 -6.38 17.61 -11.97
N ARG A 423 -7.28 17.32 -11.03
CA ARG A 423 -7.83 15.96 -10.79
C ARG A 423 -8.60 15.45 -12.03
N GLY A 424 -9.43 16.29 -12.64
CA GLY A 424 -10.18 15.96 -13.85
C GLY A 424 -9.29 15.64 -15.05
N ARG A 425 -8.19 16.37 -15.25
CA ARG A 425 -7.21 16.09 -16.30
C ARG A 425 -6.47 14.76 -16.10
N VAL A 426 -6.13 14.43 -14.85
CA VAL A 426 -5.51 13.13 -14.54
C VAL A 426 -6.49 12.00 -14.79
N LEU A 427 -7.73 12.12 -14.31
CA LEU A 427 -8.76 11.10 -14.49
C LEU A 427 -9.17 10.90 -15.96
N SER A 428 -9.25 11.96 -16.75
CA SER A 428 -9.63 11.86 -18.17
C SER A 428 -8.58 11.13 -19.01
N LEU A 429 -7.30 11.15 -18.60
CA LEU A 429 -6.23 10.35 -19.21
C LEU A 429 -6.34 8.87 -18.82
N SER A 430 -6.71 8.57 -17.57
CA SER A 430 -6.87 7.20 -17.07
C SER A 430 -8.17 6.53 -17.56
N CYS A 431 -9.23 7.31 -17.77
CA CYS A 431 -10.56 6.84 -18.19
C CYS A 431 -11.08 7.64 -19.39
N PRO A 432 -10.44 7.53 -20.57
CA PRO A 432 -10.70 8.41 -21.73
C PRO A 432 -12.07 8.21 -22.39
N ASN A 433 -12.81 7.16 -22.02
CA ASN A 433 -14.14 6.86 -22.54
C ASN A 433 -15.25 7.09 -21.49
N ASP A 434 -14.94 7.62 -20.31
CA ASP A 434 -15.95 7.91 -19.28
C ASP A 434 -16.58 9.30 -19.52
N SER A 435 -17.79 9.29 -20.08
CA SER A 435 -18.52 10.53 -20.39
C SER A 435 -18.81 11.41 -19.17
N GLY A 436 -18.91 10.84 -17.96
CA GLY A 436 -19.19 11.59 -16.73
C GLY A 436 -17.98 12.39 -16.26
N ILE A 437 -16.82 11.75 -16.21
CA ILE A 437 -15.54 12.38 -15.82
C ILE A 437 -15.18 13.52 -16.78
N ILE A 438 -15.28 13.26 -18.09
CA ILE A 438 -14.95 14.23 -19.14
C ILE A 438 -15.91 15.43 -19.07
N ASN A 439 -17.19 15.21 -18.79
CA ASN A 439 -18.16 16.28 -18.61
C ASN A 439 -17.85 17.13 -17.36
N ASN A 440 -17.49 16.50 -16.23
CA ASN A 440 -17.17 17.21 -15.00
C ASN A 440 -15.92 18.08 -15.13
N LEU A 441 -14.89 17.61 -15.85
CA LEU A 441 -13.72 18.42 -16.21
C LEU A 441 -14.11 19.63 -17.08
N ALA A 442 -14.96 19.43 -18.09
CA ALA A 442 -15.42 20.50 -18.97
C ALA A 442 -16.21 21.58 -18.22
N ILE A 443 -17.01 21.19 -17.22
CA ILE A 443 -17.70 22.12 -16.32
C ILE A 443 -16.69 22.94 -15.53
N ALA A 444 -15.69 22.32 -14.91
CA ALA A 444 -14.67 23.02 -14.13
C ALA A 444 -13.86 24.02 -14.98
N LEU A 445 -13.44 23.63 -16.19
CA LEU A 445 -12.77 24.53 -17.14
C LEU A 445 -13.66 25.71 -17.56
N SER A 446 -14.95 25.45 -17.82
CA SER A 446 -15.93 26.52 -18.13
C SER A 446 -16.05 27.51 -16.98
N ARG A 447 -16.06 27.05 -15.73
CA ARG A 447 -16.07 27.93 -14.55
C ARG A 447 -14.81 28.76 -14.41
N ARG A 448 -13.65 28.22 -14.77
CA ARG A 448 -12.39 28.99 -14.75
C ARG A 448 -12.37 30.06 -15.84
N PHE A 449 -12.92 29.76 -17.03
CA PHE A 449 -13.15 30.76 -18.07
C PHE A 449 -14.08 31.88 -17.60
N GLU A 450 -15.22 31.56 -16.99
CA GLU A 450 -16.15 32.56 -16.45
C GLU A 450 -15.47 33.49 -15.43
N GLN A 451 -14.50 32.97 -14.66
CA GLN A 451 -13.74 33.75 -13.68
C GLN A 451 -12.64 34.63 -14.31
N ARG A 452 -11.86 34.10 -15.27
CA ARG A 452 -10.61 34.71 -15.75
C ARG A 452 -10.65 35.22 -17.20
N GLY A 453 -11.59 34.76 -18.00
CA GLY A 453 -11.72 35.08 -19.42
C GLY A 453 -10.63 34.47 -20.32
N ASP A 454 -9.98 33.37 -19.90
CA ASP A 454 -8.94 32.70 -20.71
C ASP A 454 -9.58 31.88 -21.84
N GLY A 455 -9.38 32.32 -23.09
CA GLY A 455 -9.93 31.66 -24.27
C GLY A 455 -9.51 30.18 -24.43
N ASN A 456 -8.38 29.78 -23.87
CA ASN A 456 -7.93 28.38 -23.97
C ASN A 456 -8.81 27.44 -23.14
N ASP A 457 -9.31 27.90 -22.00
CA ASP A 457 -10.15 27.10 -21.10
C ASP A 457 -11.51 26.78 -21.72
N VAL A 458 -12.10 27.76 -22.42
CA VAL A 458 -13.38 27.56 -23.12
C VAL A 458 -13.22 26.66 -24.35
N ASP A 459 -12.10 26.77 -25.07
CA ASP A 459 -11.81 25.87 -26.19
C ASP A 459 -11.60 24.42 -25.73
N GLU A 460 -10.88 24.22 -24.63
CA GLU A 460 -10.69 22.90 -24.00
C GLU A 460 -12.02 22.32 -23.47
N ALA A 461 -12.84 23.15 -22.80
CA ALA A 461 -14.16 22.75 -22.32
C ALA A 461 -15.10 22.32 -23.45
N ILE A 462 -15.12 23.06 -24.58
CA ILE A 462 -15.94 22.70 -25.75
C ILE A 462 -15.51 21.35 -26.34
N GLN A 463 -14.20 21.08 -26.42
CA GLN A 463 -13.69 19.81 -26.90
C GLN A 463 -14.13 18.65 -26.01
N HIS A 464 -14.00 18.80 -24.68
CA HIS A 464 -14.42 17.79 -23.73
C HIS A 464 -15.95 17.59 -23.71
N HIS A 465 -16.77 18.64 -23.77
CA HIS A 465 -18.23 18.50 -23.89
C HIS A 465 -18.64 17.77 -25.16
N ARG A 466 -17.98 18.03 -26.30
CA ARG A 466 -18.23 17.30 -27.56
C ARG A 466 -17.84 15.83 -27.45
N ALA A 467 -16.70 15.53 -26.82
CA ALA A 467 -16.26 14.16 -26.59
C ALA A 467 -17.23 13.39 -25.66
N ALA A 468 -17.69 14.02 -24.57
CA ALA A 468 -18.66 13.42 -23.66
C ALA A 468 -20.00 13.12 -24.35
N LEU A 469 -20.46 14.01 -25.25
CA LEU A 469 -21.68 13.78 -26.04
C LEU A 469 -21.54 12.63 -27.03
N GLN A 470 -20.37 12.45 -27.65
CA GLN A 470 -20.12 11.34 -28.57
C GLN A 470 -20.06 9.97 -27.87
N LEU A 471 -19.75 9.95 -26.57
CA LEU A 471 -19.65 8.74 -25.76
C LEU A 471 -20.98 8.30 -25.13
N ARG A 472 -22.05 9.11 -25.24
CA ARG A 472 -23.39 8.70 -24.79
C ARG A 472 -24.07 7.81 -25.84
N PRO A 473 -24.53 6.59 -25.50
CA PRO A 473 -25.39 5.83 -26.39
C PRO A 473 -26.71 6.57 -26.62
N ALA A 474 -27.22 6.48 -27.85
CA ALA A 474 -28.43 7.16 -28.33
C ALA A 474 -29.72 6.73 -27.63
#